data_AF-A0A536RYR3-F1
#
_entry.id   AF-A0A536RYR3-F1
#
_cell.length_a   1.000
_cell.length_b   1.000
_cell.length_c   1.000
_cell.angle_alpha   90.00
_cell.angle_beta   90.00
_cell.angle_gamma   90.00
#
_symmetry.space_group_name_H-M   'P 1'
#
loop_
_entity.id
_entity.type
_entity.pdbx_description
1 polymer ?
#
loop_
_entity_poly.entity_id
_entity_poly.type
_entity_poly.pdbx_seq_one_letter_code
_entity_poly.pdbx_strand_id
1 'polypeptide(L)'
;MHRPPELFCGDVRTPGEPPKEYWNTCTPQLWSAAAMFTCVSSILGLDADPHSKTLRIAPIETGLWNRIEVTGLHFAGERLDFSVDGTQVRPGPMPAGIRITS
;
A
#
# COMPACT_ATOMS: atom_id res chain seq x y z
N MET A 1 -22.71 -11.32 21.89
CA MET A 1 -22.38 -11.39 20.45
C MET A 1 -21.91 -9.99 20.05
N HIS A 2 -20.61 -9.75 20.02
CA HIS A 2 -20.05 -8.44 19.62
C HIS A 2 -19.36 -8.63 18.27
N ARG A 3 -19.92 -8.02 17.22
CA ARG A 3 -19.24 -7.89 15.93
C ARG A 3 -18.19 -6.77 16.09
N PRO A 4 -16.93 -6.99 15.72
CA PRO A 4 -15.93 -5.92 15.75
C PRO A 4 -16.38 -4.76 14.84
N PRO A 5 -16.05 -3.50 15.18
CA PRO A 5 -16.39 -2.36 14.35
C PRO A 5 -15.73 -2.47 12.97
N GLU A 6 -16.35 -1.87 11.97
CA GLU A 6 -15.84 -1.89 10.59
C GLU A 6 -14.55 -1.05 10.44
N LEU A 7 -14.38 -0.04 11.30
CA LEU A 7 -13.21 0.84 11.33
C LEU A 7 -12.89 1.30 12.76
N PHE A 8 -11.62 1.28 13.11
CA PHE A 8 -11.08 1.91 14.31
C PHE A 8 -10.46 3.27 13.96
N CYS A 9 -10.42 4.19 14.93
CA CYS A 9 -9.72 5.47 14.76
C CYS A 9 -8.22 5.27 14.46
N GLY A 10 -7.63 6.21 13.71
CA GLY A 10 -6.19 6.24 13.45
C GLY A 10 -5.34 6.89 14.57
N ASP A 11 -5.91 7.07 15.76
CA ASP A 11 -5.25 7.72 16.89
C ASP A 11 -4.13 6.84 17.48
N VAL A 12 -3.15 7.47 18.13
CA VAL A 12 -2.08 6.78 18.85
C VAL A 12 -2.68 5.85 19.92
N ARG A 13 -2.17 4.62 19.99
CA ARG A 13 -2.63 3.63 20.98
C ARG A 13 -2.31 4.09 22.41
N THR A 14 -3.33 4.15 23.26
CA THR A 14 -3.16 4.28 24.71
C THR A 14 -2.90 2.90 25.31
N PRO A 15 -1.82 2.69 26.10
CA PRO A 15 -1.59 1.43 26.78
C PRO A 15 -2.76 1.03 27.68
N GLY A 16 -3.27 -0.19 27.51
CA GLY A 16 -4.37 -0.74 28.32
C GLY A 16 -5.78 -0.38 27.82
N GLU A 17 -5.93 0.50 26.82
CA GLU A 17 -7.25 0.80 26.24
C GLU A 17 -7.51 -0.04 24.97
N PRO A 18 -8.76 -0.48 24.74
CA PRO A 18 -9.14 -1.06 23.46
C PRO A 18 -9.11 0.00 22.35
N PRO A 19 -8.88 -0.38 21.08
CA PRO A 19 -8.91 0.54 19.96
C PRO A 19 -10.28 1.23 19.86
N LYS A 20 -10.28 2.56 19.71
CA LYS A 20 -11.50 3.37 19.70
C LYS A 20 -12.29 3.13 18.42
N GLU A 21 -13.58 2.88 18.56
CA GLU A 21 -14.49 2.74 17.42
C GLU A 21 -14.76 4.13 16.80
N TYR A 22 -14.74 4.20 15.47
CA TYR A 22 -14.98 5.46 14.76
C TYR A 22 -16.49 5.67 14.54
N TRP A 23 -17.15 6.36 15.48
CA TRP A 23 -18.63 6.37 15.64
C TRP A 23 -19.44 7.22 14.64
N ASN A 24 -18.78 8.02 13.81
CA ASN A 24 -19.38 9.16 13.11
C ASN A 24 -19.55 9.01 11.59
N THR A 25 -19.46 7.79 11.03
CA THR A 25 -19.47 7.61 9.57
C THR A 25 -20.51 6.60 9.08
N CYS A 26 -21.35 7.04 8.14
CA CYS A 26 -22.31 6.22 7.42
C CYS A 26 -21.61 5.10 6.62
N THR A 27 -22.13 3.88 6.70
CA THR A 27 -21.85 2.78 5.75
C THR A 27 -22.02 3.25 4.30
N PRO A 28 -21.07 3.05 3.38
CA PRO A 28 -20.07 1.97 3.34
C PRO A 28 -18.62 2.48 3.38
N GLN A 29 -17.90 2.18 4.46
CA GLN A 29 -16.52 2.64 4.67
C GLN A 29 -15.46 1.78 3.95
N LEU A 30 -15.88 0.71 3.26
CA LEU A 30 -14.99 -0.15 2.47
C LEU A 30 -14.22 0.66 1.39
N TRP A 31 -14.83 1.73 0.88
CA TRP A 31 -14.20 2.63 -0.09
C TRP A 31 -13.18 3.57 0.56
N SER A 32 -13.41 4.02 1.80
CA SER A 32 -12.47 4.91 2.49
C SER A 32 -11.19 4.17 2.88
N ALA A 33 -11.30 2.91 3.33
CA ALA A 33 -10.14 2.08 3.64
C ALA A 33 -9.31 1.73 2.38
N ALA A 34 -9.98 1.42 1.26
CA ALA A 34 -9.30 1.12 0.00
C ALA A 34 -8.70 2.37 -0.67
N ALA A 35 -9.26 3.57 -0.44
CA ALA A 35 -8.86 4.80 -1.11
C ALA A 35 -7.36 5.11 -0.93
N MET A 36 -6.80 4.92 0.27
CA MET A 36 -5.38 5.20 0.48
C MET A 36 -4.47 4.26 -0.33
N PHE A 37 -4.79 2.97 -0.36
CA PHE A 37 -4.03 2.00 -1.17
C PHE A 37 -4.15 2.30 -2.66
N THR A 38 -5.35 2.64 -3.13
CA THR A 38 -5.59 3.03 -4.53
C THR A 38 -4.85 4.32 -4.90
N CYS A 39 -4.84 5.33 -4.03
CA CYS A 39 -4.09 6.56 -4.25
C CYS A 39 -2.58 6.28 -4.34
N VAL A 40 -2.03 5.49 -3.41
CA VAL A 40 -0.61 5.13 -3.40
C VAL A 40 -0.25 4.30 -4.63
N SER A 41 -1.02 3.27 -4.97
CA SER A 41 -0.76 2.44 -6.16
C SER A 41 -0.85 3.24 -7.46
N SER A 42 -1.76 4.21 -7.53
CA SER A 42 -1.91 5.09 -8.70
C SER A 42 -0.75 6.07 -8.82
N ILE A 43 -0.29 6.67 -7.70
CA ILE A 43 0.85 7.60 -7.72
C ILE A 43 2.15 6.85 -8.02
N LEU A 44 2.30 5.61 -7.55
CA LEU A 44 3.43 4.74 -7.91
C LEU A 44 3.33 4.20 -9.34
N GLY A 45 2.18 4.33 -10.01
CA GLY A 45 1.94 3.80 -11.34
C GLY A 45 2.17 2.29 -11.44
N LEU A 46 1.70 1.53 -10.45
CA LEU A 46 1.88 0.08 -10.42
C LEU A 46 1.03 -0.59 -11.50
N ASP A 47 1.69 -1.35 -12.38
CA ASP A 47 1.05 -2.17 -13.42
C ASP A 47 1.65 -3.58 -13.39
N ALA A 48 0.82 -4.57 -13.05
CA ALA A 48 1.23 -5.90 -12.67
C ALA A 48 0.85 -6.95 -13.73
N ASP A 49 1.85 -7.61 -14.30
CA ASP A 49 1.67 -8.77 -15.18
C ASP A 49 2.25 -10.02 -14.50
N PRO A 50 1.45 -10.76 -13.71
CA PRO A 50 1.91 -11.95 -13.01
C PRO A 50 2.20 -13.12 -13.96
N HIS A 51 1.66 -13.13 -15.19
CA HIS A 51 1.93 -14.19 -16.16
C HIS A 51 3.35 -14.07 -16.72
N SER A 52 3.78 -12.85 -17.06
CA SER A 52 5.16 -12.59 -17.48
C SER A 52 6.14 -12.36 -16.33
N LYS A 53 5.65 -12.36 -15.07
CA LYS A 53 6.40 -12.03 -13.85
C LYS A 53 7.04 -10.63 -13.91
N THR A 54 6.33 -9.67 -14.52
CA THR A 54 6.80 -8.30 -14.68
C THR A 54 5.92 -7.34 -13.88
N LEU A 55 6.54 -6.52 -13.04
CA LEU A 55 5.89 -5.42 -12.34
C LEU A 55 6.45 -4.10 -12.87
N ARG A 56 5.61 -3.32 -13.54
CA ARG A 56 5.96 -1.96 -13.95
C ARG A 56 5.63 -0.97 -12.83
N ILE A 57 6.54 -0.04 -12.60
CA ILE A 57 6.44 1.00 -11.56
C ILE A 57 6.75 2.34 -12.23
N ALA A 58 5.73 3.15 -12.51
CA ALA A 58 5.85 4.43 -13.20
C ALA A 58 5.40 5.60 -12.28
N PRO A 59 6.21 5.97 -11.28
CA PRO A 59 5.83 6.95 -10.28
C PRO A 59 5.71 8.36 -10.88
N ILE A 60 4.75 9.14 -10.39
CA ILE A 60 4.60 10.56 -10.74
C ILE A 60 5.21 11.46 -9.65
N GLU A 61 5.75 12.61 -10.05
CA GLU A 61 6.18 13.63 -9.09
C GLU A 61 4.97 14.18 -8.33
N THR A 62 5.14 14.34 -7.02
CA THR A 62 4.10 14.87 -6.13
C THR A 62 4.72 15.65 -4.97
N GLY A 63 4.02 16.68 -4.50
CA GLY A 63 4.40 17.41 -3.28
C GLY A 63 3.98 16.70 -1.99
N LEU A 64 3.31 15.54 -2.07
CA LEU A 64 2.78 14.83 -0.90
C LEU A 64 3.86 14.06 -0.14
N TRP A 65 4.88 13.55 -0.83
CA TRP A 65 5.97 12.76 -0.24
C TRP A 65 7.23 12.83 -1.09
N ASN A 66 8.38 12.66 -0.43
CA ASN A 66 9.68 12.61 -1.10
C ASN A 66 10.16 11.17 -1.34
N ARG A 67 9.74 10.22 -0.50
CA ARG A 67 10.15 8.82 -0.53
C ARG A 67 9.00 7.91 -0.11
N ILE A 68 8.79 6.84 -0.86
CA ILE A 68 7.93 5.71 -0.47
C ILE A 68 8.80 4.46 -0.35
N GLU A 69 8.59 3.70 0.72
CA GLU A 69 9.11 2.35 0.87
C GLU A 69 7.96 1.36 0.87
N VAL A 70 8.05 0.35 0.01
CA VAL A 70 7.12 -0.76 -0.04
C VAL A 70 7.88 -2.00 0.39
N THR A 71 7.38 -2.65 1.45
CA THR A 71 7.95 -3.88 1.99
C THR A 71 6.90 -4.99 1.96
N GLY A 72 7.31 -6.18 1.55
CA GLY A 72 6.46 -7.35 1.48
C GLY A 72 5.31 -7.22 0.49
N LEU A 73 5.50 -6.56 -0.66
CA LEU A 73 4.48 -6.58 -1.71
C LEU A 73 4.37 -8.01 -2.26
N HIS A 74 3.18 -8.61 -2.14
CA HIS A 74 2.91 -9.92 -2.71
C HIS A 74 2.67 -9.82 -4.22
N PHE A 75 3.53 -10.43 -5.03
CA PHE A 75 3.40 -10.44 -6.49
C PHE A 75 3.89 -11.78 -7.07
N ALA A 76 3.08 -12.38 -7.96
CA ALA A 76 3.40 -13.64 -8.65
C ALA A 76 3.89 -14.79 -7.73
N GLY A 77 3.35 -14.88 -6.51
CA GLY A 77 3.71 -15.89 -5.50
C GLY A 77 4.91 -15.53 -4.63
N GLU A 78 5.57 -14.40 -4.90
CA GLU A 78 6.77 -13.94 -4.21
C GLU A 78 6.50 -12.66 -3.40
N ARG A 79 7.45 -12.28 -2.55
CA ARG A 79 7.47 -11.00 -1.83
C ARG A 79 8.54 -10.09 -2.39
N LEU A 80 8.18 -8.82 -2.60
CA LEU A 80 9.05 -7.81 -3.17
C LEU A 80 9.14 -6.60 -2.24
N ASP A 81 10.36 -6.07 -2.15
CA ASP A 81 10.65 -4.81 -1.51
C ASP A 81 11.22 -3.84 -2.55
N PHE A 82 10.80 -2.58 -2.51
CA PHE A 82 11.38 -1.52 -3.32
C PHE A 82 11.15 -0.15 -2.67
N SER A 83 11.96 0.82 -3.03
CA SER A 83 11.74 2.22 -2.68
C SER A 83 11.59 3.09 -3.91
N VAL A 84 10.89 4.20 -3.76
CA VAL A 84 10.75 5.25 -4.77
C VAL A 84 11.17 6.57 -4.14
N ASP A 85 12.24 7.18 -4.67
CA ASP A 85 12.71 8.50 -4.28
C ASP A 85 12.39 9.48 -5.43
N GLY A 86 11.41 10.37 -5.24
CA GLY A 86 10.82 11.15 -6.33
C GLY A 86 10.18 10.24 -7.39
N THR A 87 10.79 10.16 -8.57
CA THR A 87 10.38 9.23 -9.64
C THR A 87 11.36 8.07 -9.84
N GLN A 88 12.45 8.01 -9.06
CA GLN A 88 13.47 6.99 -9.20
C GLN A 88 13.07 5.73 -8.43
N VAL A 89 12.88 4.63 -9.16
CA VAL A 89 12.61 3.31 -8.57
C VAL A 89 13.91 2.62 -8.19
N ARG A 90 13.99 2.14 -6.94
CA ARG A 90 15.12 1.36 -6.41
C ARG A 90 14.62 -0.01 -5.97
N PRO A 91 14.88 -1.07 -6.77
CA PRO A 91 14.49 -2.42 -6.40
C PRO A 91 15.31 -2.91 -5.21
N GLY A 92 14.67 -3.62 -4.28
CA GLY A 92 15.34 -4.42 -3.26
C GLY A 92 15.86 -5.75 -3.83
N PRO A 93 16.17 -6.73 -2.96
CA PRO A 93 16.52 -8.08 -3.40
C PRO A 93 15.40 -8.69 -4.26
N MET A 94 15.74 -9.09 -5.49
CA MET A 94 14.75 -9.61 -6.44
C MET A 94 14.65 -11.15 -6.36
N PRO A 95 13.44 -11.69 -6.12
CA PRO A 95 13.17 -13.13 -6.26
C PRO A 95 13.44 -13.62 -7.68
N ALA A 96 13.77 -14.91 -7.79
CA ALA A 96 14.15 -15.49 -9.07
C ALA A 96 13.03 -15.38 -10.12
N GLY A 97 13.34 -14.73 -11.25
CA GLY A 97 12.44 -14.61 -12.40
C GLY A 97 11.41 -13.50 -12.31
N ILE A 98 11.42 -12.68 -11.26
CA ILE A 98 10.66 -11.42 -11.20
C ILE A 98 11.47 -10.32 -11.88
N ARG A 99 10.79 -9.44 -12.64
CA ARG A 99 11.38 -8.23 -13.20
C ARG A 99 10.59 -7.00 -12.77
N ILE A 100 11.31 -5.97 -12.33
CA ILE A 100 10.76 -4.63 -12.17
C ILE A 100 11.17 -3.78 -13.36
N THR A 101 10.19 -3.11 -13.98
CA THR A 101 10.42 -2.12 -15.04
C THR A 101 9.98 -0.75 -14.56
N SER A 102 10.70 0.30 -14.93
CA SER A 102 10.39 1.70 -14.60
C SER A 102 9.96 2.46 -15.84
#